data_AF-A0A9D4YC50-F1
#
_entry.id   AF-A0A9D4YC50-F1
#
_cell.length_a   1.000
_cell.length_b   1.000
_cell.length_c   1.000
_cell.angle_alpha   90.00
_cell.angle_beta   90.00
_cell.angle_gamma   90.00
#
_symmetry.space_group_name_H-M   'P 1'
#
loop_
_entity.id
_entity.type
_entity.pdbx_description
1 polymer ?
#
loop_
_entity_poly.entity_id
_entity_poly.type
_entity_poly.pdbx_seq_one_letter_code
_entity_poly.pdbx_strand_id
1 'polypeptide(L)'
;MAEGEDVAMSGLKSPLSQSHETWKEGMERNQSQVDVLQEKLKEIKACIHGSEEDSKKELEVLWQRVRTTNTLLTYLKSKARIMAIPHLAHTSCGIKKLDGVGLVDKDGIPLSGWSRNVDLSLFDGKDEEESWIGISRHQGSLDEQDAVYIGEMLNSVQMVTDVMEALVKRVLLAESETTIEKEKVSLGQEEIMRKSAQLENLSMKLEEMESFALGTNSILNDMRQRVADLVEETTRQRERAAENEEELCRVKQEFVSLKSYVSSLITVRETLLSSEKQFQTIKKLFER
;
A
#
# COMPACT_ATOMS: atom_id res chain seq x y z
N MET A 1 -54.06 49.29 138.73
CA MET A 1 -53.60 50.42 137.91
C MET A 1 -52.38 49.97 137.12
N ALA A 2 -52.42 50.20 135.79
CA ALA A 2 -51.35 50.27 134.75
C ALA A 2 -50.25 49.18 134.70
N GLU A 3 -50.18 48.29 133.69
CA GLU A 3 -49.90 48.42 132.22
C GLU A 3 -48.40 48.42 131.85
N GLY A 4 -48.03 47.54 130.90
CA GLY A 4 -46.86 47.72 130.02
C GLY A 4 -46.07 46.46 129.67
N GLU A 5 -46.47 45.78 128.59
CA GLU A 5 -45.72 44.70 127.87
C GLU A 5 -44.67 45.26 126.89
N ASP A 6 -43.62 44.49 126.57
CA ASP A 6 -42.97 44.39 125.23
C ASP A 6 -41.96 43.21 125.25
N VAL A 7 -42.26 41.99 124.79
CA VAL A 7 -42.29 41.43 123.41
C VAL A 7 -40.93 41.44 122.67
N ALA A 8 -40.65 40.30 122.05
CA ALA A 8 -39.36 39.80 121.59
C ALA A 8 -38.70 40.59 120.43
N MET A 9 -37.42 40.92 120.61
CA MET A 9 -36.51 41.35 119.54
C MET A 9 -35.77 40.13 118.97
N SER A 10 -36.44 39.40 118.07
CA SER A 10 -35.83 38.36 117.23
C SER A 10 -36.54 38.36 115.88
N GLY A 11 -35.90 38.96 114.87
CA GLY A 11 -36.39 38.89 113.49
C GLY A 11 -36.51 40.23 112.78
N LEU A 12 -35.39 40.90 112.51
CA LEU A 12 -35.32 41.94 111.47
C LEU A 12 -34.04 41.73 110.64
N LYS A 13 -34.03 40.68 109.80
CA LYS A 13 -33.19 40.66 108.60
C LYS A 13 -33.93 41.46 107.53
N SER A 14 -33.28 42.51 107.04
CA SER A 14 -33.85 43.48 106.11
C SER A 14 -34.06 42.87 104.71
N PRO A 15 -35.16 43.23 103.98
CA PRO A 15 -35.35 42.87 102.57
C PRO A 15 -34.27 43.44 101.64
N LEU A 16 -33.50 44.41 102.14
CA LEU A 16 -32.49 45.15 101.40
C LEU A 16 -31.16 44.37 101.27
N SER A 17 -30.81 43.54 102.27
CA SER A 17 -29.59 42.70 102.20
C SER A 17 -29.74 41.54 101.21
N GLN A 18 -30.93 40.94 101.16
CA GLN A 18 -31.27 39.82 100.27
C GLN A 18 -31.32 40.25 98.79
N SER A 19 -31.76 41.48 98.52
CA SER A 19 -31.77 42.08 97.17
C SER A 19 -30.36 42.43 96.68
N HIS A 20 -29.48 42.86 97.58
CA HIS A 20 -28.09 43.19 97.23
C HIS A 20 -27.23 41.93 96.98
N GLU A 21 -27.41 40.87 97.77
CA GLU A 21 -26.72 39.59 97.56
C GLU A 21 -27.17 38.89 96.27
N THR A 22 -28.46 38.88 95.96
CA THR A 22 -28.98 38.32 94.70
C THR A 22 -28.54 39.12 93.47
N TRP A 23 -28.43 40.45 93.58
CA TRP A 23 -27.91 41.29 92.50
C TRP A 23 -26.41 41.08 92.28
N LYS A 24 -25.63 40.92 93.36
CA LYS A 24 -24.19 40.61 93.29
C LYS A 24 -23.93 39.22 92.69
N GLU A 25 -24.65 38.20 93.15
CA GLU A 25 -24.53 36.82 92.65
C GLU A 25 -25.01 36.72 91.19
N GLY A 26 -26.03 37.52 90.81
CA GLY A 26 -26.45 37.68 89.42
C GLY A 26 -25.40 38.37 88.55
N MET A 27 -24.71 39.38 89.07
CA MET A 27 -23.64 40.09 88.37
C MET A 27 -22.39 39.21 88.21
N GLU A 28 -22.03 38.43 89.23
CA GLU A 28 -20.95 37.43 89.17
C GLU A 28 -21.29 36.29 88.21
N ARG A 29 -22.53 35.79 88.21
CA ARG A 29 -23.00 34.80 87.23
C ARG A 29 -22.97 35.36 85.81
N ASN A 30 -23.43 36.59 85.60
CA ASN A 30 -23.36 37.26 84.30
C ASN A 30 -21.90 37.47 83.86
N GLN A 31 -21.00 37.86 84.77
CA GLN A 31 -19.58 38.01 84.48
C GLN A 31 -18.96 36.66 84.09
N SER A 32 -19.25 35.59 84.84
CA SER A 32 -18.77 34.24 84.50
C SER A 32 -19.29 33.74 83.14
N GLN A 33 -20.53 34.09 82.77
CA GLN A 33 -21.07 33.78 81.44
C GLN A 33 -20.38 34.60 80.34
N VAL A 34 -20.09 35.88 80.60
CA VAL A 34 -19.33 36.74 79.67
C VAL A 34 -17.92 36.21 79.48
N ASP A 35 -17.24 35.78 80.54
CA ASP A 35 -15.89 35.24 80.49
C ASP A 35 -15.84 33.92 79.69
N VAL A 36 -16.81 33.02 79.92
CA VAL A 36 -16.95 31.77 79.13
C VAL A 36 -17.26 32.06 77.66
N LEU A 37 -18.12 33.04 77.38
CA LEU A 37 -18.41 33.45 76.00
C LEU A 37 -17.20 34.08 75.32
N GLN A 38 -16.38 34.82 76.05
CA GLN A 38 -15.16 35.45 75.54
C GLN A 38 -14.07 34.40 75.25
N GLU A 39 -13.95 33.36 76.07
CA GLU A 39 -13.06 32.22 75.82
C GLU A 39 -13.50 31.43 74.57
N LYS A 40 -14.80 31.13 74.45
CA LYS A 40 -15.36 30.49 73.24
C LYS A 40 -15.16 31.34 71.98
N LEU A 41 -15.31 32.66 72.08
CA LEU A 41 -15.02 33.57 70.97
C LEU A 41 -13.56 33.51 70.56
N LYS A 42 -12.64 33.41 71.53
CA LYS A 42 -11.20 33.30 71.28
C LYS A 42 -10.84 31.97 70.60
N GLU A 43 -11.46 30.88 71.03
CA GLU A 43 -11.31 29.55 70.42
C GLU A 43 -11.86 29.53 68.99
N ILE A 44 -13.09 30.02 68.77
CA ILE A 44 -13.68 30.13 67.43
C ILE A 44 -12.80 30.99 66.51
N LYS A 45 -12.27 32.11 67.02
CA LYS A 45 -11.36 32.97 66.25
C LYS A 45 -10.05 32.27 65.89
N ALA A 46 -9.50 31.44 66.78
CA ALA A 46 -8.33 30.63 66.50
C ALA A 46 -8.62 29.51 65.47
N CYS A 47 -9.76 28.83 65.58
CA CYS A 47 -10.20 27.81 64.62
C CYS A 47 -10.44 28.40 63.22
N ILE A 48 -11.09 29.57 63.13
CA ILE A 48 -11.31 30.27 61.86
C ILE A 48 -9.97 30.70 61.24
N HIS A 49 -9.06 31.25 62.06
CA HIS A 49 -7.77 31.72 61.56
C HIS A 49 -6.85 30.57 61.10
N GLY A 50 -6.85 29.44 61.80
CA GLY A 50 -6.14 28.23 61.36
C GLY A 50 -6.71 27.66 60.05
N SER A 51 -8.03 27.57 59.95
CA SER A 51 -8.71 27.09 58.73
C SER A 51 -8.48 27.99 57.51
N GLU A 52 -8.37 29.31 57.71
CA GLU A 52 -8.07 30.27 56.64
C GLU A 52 -6.62 30.15 56.14
N GLU A 53 -5.67 29.87 57.04
CA GLU A 53 -4.25 29.71 56.66
C GLU A 53 -4.01 28.38 55.92
N ASP A 54 -4.66 27.31 56.34
CA ASP A 54 -4.55 26.00 55.67
C ASP A 54 -5.19 26.03 54.27
N SER A 55 -6.35 26.67 54.11
CA SER A 55 -6.98 26.85 52.80
C SER A 55 -6.17 27.72 51.83
N LYS A 56 -5.43 28.72 52.34
CA LYS A 56 -4.50 29.52 51.51
C LYS A 56 -3.30 28.70 51.03
N LYS A 57 -2.74 27.82 51.87
CA LYS A 57 -1.65 26.92 51.48
C LYS A 57 -2.09 25.90 50.43
N GLU A 58 -3.27 25.31 50.59
CA GLU A 58 -3.85 24.40 49.60
C GLU A 58 -4.07 25.10 48.25
N LEU A 59 -4.56 26.34 48.27
CA LEU A 59 -4.73 27.14 47.06
C LEU A 59 -3.40 27.44 46.36
N GLU A 60 -2.34 27.77 47.11
CA GLU A 60 -1.01 28.03 46.55
C GLU A 60 -0.41 26.76 45.91
N VAL A 61 -0.55 25.60 46.56
CA VAL A 61 -0.13 24.30 46.01
C VAL A 61 -0.89 24.00 44.71
N LEU A 62 -2.22 24.14 44.71
CA LEU A 62 -3.02 23.95 43.50
C LEU A 62 -2.62 24.91 42.38
N TRP A 63 -2.36 26.18 42.71
CA TRP A 63 -1.90 27.17 41.75
C TRP A 63 -0.55 26.79 41.13
N GLN A 64 0.39 26.31 41.94
CA GLN A 64 1.70 25.87 41.47
C GLN A 64 1.62 24.59 40.62
N ARG A 65 0.74 23.65 40.96
CA ARG A 65 0.43 22.47 40.12
C ARG A 65 -0.13 22.89 38.77
N VAL A 66 -1.14 23.76 38.76
CA VAL A 66 -1.74 24.28 37.52
C VAL A 66 -0.69 24.98 36.65
N ARG A 67 0.18 25.81 37.25
CA ARG A 67 1.26 26.49 36.53
C ARG A 67 2.27 25.50 35.92
N THR A 68 2.64 24.47 36.66
CA THR A 68 3.57 23.42 36.19
C THR A 68 2.95 22.63 35.04
N THR A 69 1.73 22.15 35.22
CA THR A 69 0.99 21.41 34.18
C THR A 69 0.79 22.25 32.92
N ASN A 70 0.48 23.54 33.05
CA ASN A 70 0.35 24.44 31.90
C ASN A 70 1.68 24.60 31.12
N THR A 71 2.81 24.70 31.83
CA THR A 71 4.14 24.76 31.21
C THR A 71 4.46 23.46 30.46
N LEU A 72 4.22 22.31 31.07
CA LEU A 72 4.44 20.99 30.47
C LEU A 72 3.54 20.72 29.26
N LEU A 73 2.26 21.10 29.33
CA LEU A 73 1.35 21.04 28.19
C LEU A 73 1.78 21.96 27.05
N THR A 74 2.29 23.15 27.37
CA THR A 74 2.83 24.08 26.38
C THR A 74 4.07 23.50 25.69
N TYR A 75 4.94 22.82 26.44
CA TYR A 75 6.08 22.07 25.89
C TYR A 75 5.63 20.94 24.97
N LEU A 76 4.71 20.08 25.40
CA LEU A 76 4.20 19.00 24.55
C LEU A 76 3.55 19.55 23.28
N LYS A 77 2.81 20.65 23.39
CA LYS A 77 2.20 21.33 22.25
C LYS A 77 3.24 21.88 21.27
N SER A 78 4.32 22.49 21.76
CA SER A 78 5.39 23.00 20.89
C SER A 78 6.15 21.84 20.24
N LYS A 79 6.44 20.77 20.99
CA LYS A 79 7.08 19.56 20.50
C LYS A 79 6.25 18.87 19.41
N ALA A 80 4.94 18.75 19.60
CA ALA A 80 4.02 18.20 18.60
C ALA A 80 4.03 18.99 17.30
N ARG A 81 4.07 20.33 17.38
CA ARG A 81 4.16 21.19 16.20
C ARG A 81 5.47 21.00 15.44
N ILE A 82 6.59 20.86 16.16
CA ILE A 82 7.90 20.60 15.57
C ILE A 82 7.90 19.23 14.87
N MET A 83 7.39 18.20 15.54
CA MET A 83 7.32 16.84 15.00
C MET A 83 6.36 16.67 13.82
N ALA A 84 5.33 17.53 13.70
CA ALA A 84 4.43 17.55 12.55
C ALA A 84 5.07 18.08 11.26
N ILE A 85 6.22 18.74 11.37
CA ILE A 85 6.94 19.33 10.23
C ILE A 85 8.15 18.45 9.92
N PRO A 86 8.20 17.71 8.79
CA PRO A 86 9.19 16.64 8.57
C PRO A 86 10.66 17.08 8.74
N HIS A 87 11.04 18.22 8.16
CA HIS A 87 12.41 18.72 8.25
C HIS A 87 12.82 19.14 9.67
N LEU A 88 11.87 19.63 10.47
CA LEU A 88 12.10 19.95 11.89
C LEU A 88 12.04 18.70 12.77
N ALA A 89 11.22 17.72 12.41
CA ALA A 89 11.16 16.43 13.07
C ALA A 89 12.51 15.70 12.93
N HIS A 90 13.16 15.80 11.76
CA HIS A 90 14.49 15.24 11.57
C HIS A 90 15.51 15.85 12.55
N THR A 91 15.57 17.18 12.63
CA THR A 91 16.52 17.83 13.53
C THR A 91 16.19 17.58 15.00
N SER A 92 14.91 17.59 15.37
CA SER A 92 14.44 17.35 16.73
C SER A 92 14.67 15.92 17.22
N CYS A 93 14.58 14.91 16.34
CA CYS A 93 14.80 13.50 16.67
C CYS A 93 16.26 13.07 16.41
N GLY A 94 17.15 14.02 16.12
CA GLY A 94 18.56 13.76 15.81
C GLY A 94 18.78 12.95 14.53
N ILE A 95 17.80 12.89 13.63
CA ILE A 95 17.86 12.14 12.38
C ILE A 95 18.72 12.89 11.36
N LYS A 96 19.79 12.25 10.89
CA LYS A 96 20.74 12.80 9.92
C LYS A 96 20.83 11.91 8.70
N LYS A 97 21.12 12.50 7.55
CA LYS A 97 21.44 11.75 6.33
C LYS A 97 22.95 11.53 6.27
N LEU A 98 23.37 10.28 6.35
CA LEU A 98 24.76 9.87 6.17
C LEU A 98 24.95 9.36 4.74
N ASP A 99 26.05 9.76 4.11
CA ASP A 99 26.35 9.34 2.74
C ASP A 99 26.60 7.83 2.66
N GLY A 100 26.04 7.17 1.65
CA GLY A 100 26.07 5.71 1.48
C GLY A 100 25.18 4.87 2.42
N VAL A 101 24.80 5.38 3.61
CA VAL A 101 24.00 4.64 4.61
C VAL A 101 22.54 5.10 4.67
N GLY A 102 22.24 6.34 4.28
CA GLY A 102 20.87 6.87 4.28
C GLY A 102 20.52 7.63 5.57
N LEU A 103 19.26 7.63 6.00
CA LEU A 103 18.88 8.28 7.27
C LEU A 103 19.32 7.41 8.46
N VAL A 104 19.83 8.08 9.48
CA VAL A 104 20.38 7.52 10.71
C VAL A 104 19.82 8.32 11.88
N ASP A 105 19.47 7.68 12.99
CA ASP A 105 18.93 8.36 14.17
C ASP A 105 20.02 8.96 15.10
N LYS A 106 19.58 9.52 16.24
CA LYS A 106 20.44 10.12 17.26
C LYS A 106 21.51 9.16 17.80
N ASP A 107 21.22 7.87 17.84
CA ASP A 107 22.08 6.80 18.37
C ASP A 107 22.99 6.20 17.29
N GLY A 108 22.88 6.67 16.04
CA GLY A 108 23.66 6.13 14.93
C GLY A 108 23.03 4.91 14.26
N ILE A 109 21.78 4.57 14.59
CA ILE A 109 21.07 3.40 14.03
C ILE A 109 20.48 3.78 12.66
N PRO A 110 20.83 3.06 11.59
CA PRO A 110 20.29 3.32 10.25
C PRO A 110 18.81 2.94 10.16
N LEU A 111 18.09 3.51 9.17
CA LEU A 111 16.69 3.19 8.86
C LEU A 111 16.38 1.69 8.84
N SER A 112 17.28 0.88 8.28
CA SER A 112 17.10 -0.58 8.18
C SER A 112 17.07 -1.29 9.54
N GLY A 113 17.65 -0.69 10.57
CA GLY A 113 17.67 -1.20 11.93
C GLY A 113 16.54 -0.67 12.81
N TRP A 114 15.71 0.25 12.31
CA TRP A 114 14.60 0.79 13.09
C TRP A 114 13.48 -0.26 13.24
N SER A 115 12.97 -0.40 14.47
CA SER A 115 11.87 -1.30 14.75
C SER A 115 10.59 -0.84 14.04
N ARG A 116 9.90 -1.78 13.40
CA ARG A 116 8.57 -1.56 12.82
C ARG A 116 7.47 -1.47 13.88
N ASN A 117 7.74 -1.98 15.08
CA ASN A 117 6.82 -2.04 16.20
C ASN A 117 7.24 -1.08 17.33
N VAL A 118 6.27 -0.42 17.95
CA VAL A 118 6.51 0.38 19.17
C VAL A 118 6.56 -0.60 20.33
N ASP A 119 7.76 -0.88 20.82
CA ASP A 119 7.90 -1.58 22.10
C ASP A 119 7.78 -0.54 23.22
N LEU A 120 6.61 -0.50 23.84
CA LEU A 120 6.33 0.41 24.96
C LEU A 120 7.09 -0.02 26.24
N SER A 121 7.75 -1.18 26.24
CA SER A 121 8.52 -1.67 27.40
C SER A 121 9.89 -1.00 27.59
N LEU A 122 10.36 -0.24 26.60
CA LEU A 122 11.65 0.46 26.62
C LEU A 122 11.61 1.82 27.35
N PHE A 123 10.44 2.30 27.75
CA PHE A 123 10.27 3.63 28.38
C PHE A 123 10.58 3.66 29.88
N ASP A 124 11.04 2.56 30.46
CA ASP A 124 11.54 2.50 31.85
C ASP A 124 13.04 2.91 31.96
N GLY A 125 13.59 3.51 30.89
CA GLY A 125 14.99 3.92 30.76
C GLY A 125 15.29 5.26 31.46
N LYS A 126 15.95 5.16 32.60
CA LYS A 126 16.31 6.23 33.56
C LYS A 126 17.45 7.16 33.12
N ASP A 127 17.65 7.44 31.83
CA ASP A 127 18.94 7.97 31.33
C ASP A 127 18.94 9.43 30.80
N GLU A 128 17.88 10.22 30.96
CA GLU A 128 17.92 11.67 30.67
C GLU A 128 17.57 12.53 31.90
N GLU A 129 18.21 12.25 33.05
CA GLU A 129 18.06 13.06 34.28
C GLU A 129 18.75 14.44 34.20
N GLU A 130 19.59 14.72 33.19
CA GLU A 130 20.51 15.88 33.25
C GLU A 130 19.92 17.22 32.78
N SER A 131 18.85 17.24 31.97
CA SER A 131 18.27 18.52 31.47
C SER A 131 17.17 19.11 32.36
N TRP A 132 16.59 18.33 33.28
CA TRP A 132 15.36 18.71 33.99
C TRP A 132 15.60 19.28 35.40
N ILE A 133 16.84 19.20 35.88
CA ILE A 133 17.27 19.70 37.20
C ILE A 133 17.01 21.21 37.36
N GLY A 134 16.85 21.96 36.26
CA GLY A 134 16.56 23.39 36.29
C GLY A 134 15.18 23.78 36.83
N ILE A 135 14.15 22.95 36.67
CA ILE A 135 12.78 23.29 37.11
C ILE A 135 12.63 23.07 38.62
N SER A 136 13.28 22.03 39.17
CA SER A 136 13.19 21.68 40.61
C SER A 136 13.84 22.70 41.56
N ARG A 137 14.81 23.51 41.09
CA ARG A 137 15.63 24.37 41.96
C ARG A 137 14.96 25.66 42.42
N HIS A 138 13.80 26.02 41.88
CA HIS A 138 13.14 27.29 42.22
C HIS A 138 12.01 27.18 43.24
N GLN A 139 11.77 26.00 43.81
CA GLN A 139 10.62 25.75 44.67
C GLN A 139 11.02 25.61 46.15
N GLY A 140 11.01 26.74 46.84
CA GLY A 140 11.11 26.78 48.30
C GLY A 140 9.87 26.12 48.95
N SER A 141 10.14 25.23 49.90
CA SER A 141 9.18 24.47 50.72
C SER A 141 8.06 23.74 49.95
N LEU A 142 8.42 22.91 48.97
CA LEU A 142 7.50 21.92 48.42
C LEU A 142 7.13 20.89 49.48
N ASP A 143 5.84 20.65 49.64
CA ASP A 143 5.31 19.47 50.31
C ASP A 143 5.73 18.20 49.54
N GLU A 144 6.01 17.11 50.26
CA GLU A 144 6.53 15.86 49.69
C GLU A 144 5.58 15.27 48.64
N GLN A 145 4.27 15.48 48.79
CA GLN A 145 3.26 15.08 47.81
C GLN A 145 3.32 15.88 46.50
N ASP A 146 3.75 17.13 46.52
CA ASP A 146 3.82 17.95 45.30
C ASP A 146 5.05 17.57 44.44
N ALA A 147 6.15 17.17 45.09
CA ALA A 147 7.31 16.63 44.40
C ALA A 147 6.99 15.31 43.67
N VAL A 148 6.23 14.41 44.31
CA VAL A 148 5.79 13.14 43.70
C VAL A 148 4.88 13.41 42.49
N TYR A 149 3.88 14.30 42.64
CA TYR A 149 2.98 14.66 41.54
C TYR A 149 3.73 15.26 40.33
N ILE A 150 4.66 16.18 40.57
CA ILE A 150 5.46 16.77 39.49
C ILE A 150 6.34 15.70 38.81
N GLY A 151 6.89 14.76 39.57
CA GLY A 151 7.66 13.62 39.04
C GLY A 151 6.82 12.73 38.10
N GLU A 152 5.61 12.36 38.52
CA GLU A 152 4.68 11.57 37.68
C GLU A 152 4.27 12.31 36.41
N MET A 153 4.02 13.62 36.50
CA MET A 153 3.70 14.47 35.36
C MET A 153 4.87 14.56 34.36
N LEU A 154 6.10 14.71 34.85
CA LEU A 154 7.30 14.71 34.01
C LEU A 154 7.50 13.36 33.32
N ASN A 155 7.32 12.25 34.05
CA ASN A 155 7.38 10.91 33.47
C ASN A 155 6.34 10.73 32.35
N SER A 156 5.11 11.19 32.58
CA SER A 156 4.06 11.16 31.56
C SER A 156 4.41 11.98 30.32
N VAL A 157 5.01 13.17 30.50
CA VAL A 157 5.48 14.03 29.40
C VAL A 157 6.61 13.38 28.61
N GLN A 158 7.53 12.70 29.29
CA GLN A 158 8.62 11.95 28.67
C GLN A 158 8.09 10.78 27.84
N MET A 159 7.21 9.96 28.42
CA MET A 159 6.54 8.88 27.69
C MET A 159 5.83 9.36 26.43
N VAL A 160 5.05 10.45 26.53
CA VAL A 160 4.34 11.03 25.37
C VAL A 160 5.34 11.52 24.33
N THR A 161 6.39 12.22 24.77
CA THR A 161 7.48 12.69 23.91
C THR A 161 8.10 11.55 23.11
N ASP A 162 8.40 10.44 23.76
CA ASP A 162 9.13 9.36 23.11
C ASP A 162 8.23 8.55 22.18
N VAL A 163 6.96 8.38 22.55
CA VAL A 163 5.94 7.82 21.64
C VAL A 163 5.82 8.68 20.38
N MET A 164 5.87 10.01 20.52
CA MET A 164 5.85 10.91 19.36
C MET A 164 7.11 10.76 18.49
N GLU A 165 8.31 10.62 19.08
CA GLU A 165 9.54 10.34 18.33
C GLU A 165 9.46 8.99 17.59
N ALA A 166 9.00 7.93 18.26
CA ALA A 166 8.83 6.61 17.66
C ALA A 166 7.81 6.62 16.50
N LEU A 167 6.73 7.41 16.63
CA LEU A 167 5.77 7.64 15.56
C LEU A 167 6.41 8.33 14.36
N VAL A 168 7.20 9.38 14.57
CA VAL A 168 7.94 10.09 13.51
C VAL A 168 8.88 9.12 12.78
N LYS A 169 9.68 8.34 13.51
CA LYS A 169 10.60 7.35 12.91
C LYS A 169 9.83 6.35 12.02
N ARG A 170 8.67 5.86 12.46
CA ARG A 170 7.83 4.95 11.65
C ARG A 170 7.23 5.60 10.42
N VAL A 171 6.77 6.85 10.51
CA VAL A 171 6.27 7.59 9.35
C VAL A 171 7.37 7.72 8.31
N LEU A 172 8.59 8.06 8.72
CA LEU A 172 9.74 8.17 7.81
C LEU A 172 10.10 6.83 7.15
N LEU A 173 10.06 5.72 7.89
CA LEU A 173 10.22 4.39 7.30
C LEU A 173 9.17 4.12 6.23
N ALA A 174 7.89 4.33 6.56
CA ALA A 174 6.78 4.10 5.64
C ALA A 174 6.88 4.99 4.39
N GLU A 175 7.26 6.27 4.53
CA GLU A 175 7.48 7.19 3.41
C GLU A 175 8.64 6.72 2.52
N SER A 176 9.74 6.27 3.11
CA SER A 176 10.89 5.75 2.36
C SER A 176 10.56 4.47 1.60
N GLU A 177 9.86 3.52 2.24
CA GLU A 177 9.41 2.26 1.63
C GLU A 177 8.41 2.53 0.50
N THR A 178 7.46 3.46 0.71
CA THR A 178 6.50 3.89 -0.31
C THR A 178 7.20 4.51 -1.51
N THR A 179 8.23 5.33 -1.28
CA THR A 179 9.01 5.94 -2.37
C THR A 179 9.75 4.90 -3.20
N ILE A 180 10.40 3.94 -2.53
CA ILE A 180 11.08 2.82 -3.19
C ILE A 180 10.09 1.97 -4.00
N GLU A 181 8.95 1.64 -3.42
CA GLU A 181 7.96 0.80 -4.10
C GLU A 181 7.34 1.52 -5.30
N LYS A 182 7.11 2.84 -5.21
CA LYS A 182 6.68 3.68 -6.32
C LYS A 182 7.70 3.66 -7.48
N GLU A 183 8.99 3.72 -7.17
CA GLU A 183 10.06 3.60 -8.17
C GLU A 183 10.04 2.25 -8.87
N LYS A 184 9.93 1.14 -8.11
CA LYS A 184 9.81 -0.22 -8.69
C LYS A 184 8.61 -0.35 -9.62
N VAL A 185 7.45 0.19 -9.23
CA VAL A 185 6.24 0.19 -10.06
C VAL A 185 6.47 0.98 -11.35
N SER A 186 7.13 2.15 -11.28
CA SER A 186 7.47 2.94 -12.45
C SER A 186 8.37 2.17 -13.42
N LEU A 187 9.45 1.56 -12.91
CA LEU A 187 10.36 0.74 -13.72
C LEU A 187 9.65 -0.47 -14.34
N GLY A 188 8.78 -1.13 -13.58
CA GLY A 188 7.97 -2.25 -14.07
C GLY A 188 7.03 -1.84 -15.20
N GLN A 189 6.40 -0.67 -15.09
CA GLN A 189 5.51 -0.12 -16.13
C GLN A 189 6.28 0.15 -17.43
N GLU A 190 7.48 0.72 -17.35
CA GLU A 190 8.34 0.96 -18.51
C GLU A 190 8.74 -0.36 -19.21
N GLU A 191 9.07 -1.39 -18.43
CA GLU A 191 9.39 -2.71 -18.99
C GLU A 191 8.18 -3.37 -19.67
N ILE A 192 6.99 -3.25 -19.07
CA ILE A 192 5.74 -3.74 -19.67
C ILE A 192 5.48 -3.03 -21.01
N MET A 193 5.61 -1.71 -21.07
CA MET A 193 5.45 -0.96 -22.32
C MET A 193 6.44 -1.40 -23.39
N ARG A 194 7.71 -1.62 -23.01
CA ARG A 194 8.75 -2.12 -23.93
C ARG A 194 8.41 -3.50 -24.48
N LYS A 195 8.02 -4.44 -23.62
CA LYS A 195 7.62 -5.80 -24.03
C LYS A 195 6.34 -5.80 -24.87
N SER A 196 5.39 -4.91 -24.56
CA SER A 196 4.17 -4.74 -25.36
C SER A 196 4.49 -4.31 -26.79
N ALA A 197 5.37 -3.31 -26.97
CA ALA A 197 5.79 -2.87 -28.30
C ALA A 197 6.55 -3.96 -29.07
N GLN A 198 7.35 -4.78 -28.37
CA GLN A 198 8.02 -5.94 -28.98
C GLN A 198 7.02 -7.01 -29.45
N LEU A 199 6.00 -7.31 -28.64
CA LEU A 199 4.95 -8.25 -29.01
C LEU A 199 4.12 -7.77 -30.20
N GLU A 200 3.79 -6.47 -30.25
CA GLU A 200 3.09 -5.87 -31.39
C GLU A 200 3.91 -5.99 -32.68
N ASN A 201 5.22 -5.73 -32.63
CA ASN A 201 6.12 -5.91 -33.78
C ASN A 201 6.18 -7.38 -34.23
N LEU A 202 6.34 -8.32 -33.30
CA LEU A 202 6.33 -9.75 -33.63
C LEU A 202 4.99 -10.21 -34.20
N SER A 203 3.89 -9.65 -33.70
CA SER A 203 2.54 -9.92 -34.23
C SER A 203 2.41 -9.46 -35.68
N MET A 204 2.86 -8.25 -36.00
CA MET A 204 2.86 -7.72 -37.36
C MET A 204 3.70 -8.60 -38.30
N LYS A 205 4.90 -8.99 -37.87
CA LYS A 205 5.77 -9.88 -38.65
C LYS A 205 5.15 -11.26 -38.89
N LEU A 206 4.40 -11.77 -37.91
CA LEU A 206 3.68 -13.04 -38.05
C LEU A 206 2.55 -12.92 -39.09
N GLU A 207 1.81 -11.82 -39.07
CA GLU A 207 0.75 -11.54 -40.05
C GLU A 207 1.33 -11.41 -41.48
N GLU A 208 2.48 -10.75 -41.64
CA GLU A 208 3.20 -10.70 -42.92
C GLU A 208 3.63 -12.10 -43.40
N MET A 209 4.14 -12.94 -42.49
CA MET A 209 4.52 -14.32 -42.81
C MET A 209 3.30 -15.17 -43.22
N GLU A 210 2.16 -14.99 -42.56
CA GLU A 210 0.91 -15.67 -42.91
C GLU A 210 0.44 -15.27 -44.32
N SER A 211 0.42 -13.96 -44.62
CA SER A 211 0.08 -13.44 -45.94
C SER A 211 1.01 -13.99 -47.03
N PHE A 212 2.33 -14.02 -46.76
CA PHE A 212 3.31 -14.59 -47.69
C PHE A 212 3.09 -16.10 -47.92
N ALA A 213 2.80 -16.86 -46.86
CA ALA A 213 2.54 -18.29 -46.96
C ALA A 213 1.27 -18.57 -47.76
N LEU A 214 0.20 -17.81 -47.53
CA LEU A 214 -1.06 -17.91 -48.29
C LEU A 214 -0.82 -17.61 -49.78
N GLY A 215 -0.08 -16.55 -50.10
CA GLY A 215 0.27 -16.20 -51.48
C GLY A 215 1.14 -17.25 -52.17
N THR A 216 2.09 -17.84 -51.44
CA THR A 216 2.93 -18.93 -52.01
C THR A 216 2.10 -20.20 -52.25
N ASN A 217 1.19 -20.53 -51.33
CA ASN A 217 0.35 -21.72 -51.42
C ASN A 217 -0.65 -21.62 -52.59
N SER A 218 -1.23 -20.44 -52.84
CA SER A 218 -2.10 -20.25 -54.01
C SER A 218 -1.36 -20.51 -55.32
N ILE A 219 -0.15 -19.95 -55.48
CA ILE A 219 0.70 -20.19 -56.67
C ILE A 219 1.05 -21.67 -56.81
N LEU A 220 1.42 -22.34 -55.72
CA LEU A 220 1.75 -23.78 -55.74
C LEU A 220 0.54 -24.63 -56.15
N ASN A 221 -0.67 -24.28 -55.71
CA ASN A 221 -1.88 -24.96 -56.13
C ASN A 221 -2.19 -24.74 -57.62
N ASP A 222 -2.02 -23.52 -58.12
CA ASP A 222 -2.17 -23.23 -59.56
C ASP A 222 -1.16 -24.03 -60.40
N MET A 223 0.11 -24.08 -59.97
CA MET A 223 1.14 -24.88 -60.64
C MET A 223 0.80 -26.37 -60.60
N ARG A 224 0.32 -26.87 -59.46
CA ARG A 224 -0.11 -28.27 -59.31
C ARG A 224 -1.25 -28.60 -60.28
N GLN A 225 -2.23 -27.72 -60.41
CA GLN A 225 -3.34 -27.92 -61.35
C GLN A 225 -2.86 -27.94 -62.79
N ARG A 226 -2.02 -26.97 -63.20
CA ARG A 226 -1.46 -26.94 -64.55
C ARG A 226 -0.67 -28.21 -64.88
N VAL A 227 0.10 -28.73 -63.92
CA VAL A 227 0.82 -30.00 -64.10
C VAL A 227 -0.16 -31.17 -64.28
N ALA A 228 -1.26 -31.22 -63.51
CA ALA A 228 -2.30 -32.22 -63.70
C ALA A 228 -2.92 -32.15 -65.10
N ASP A 229 -3.28 -30.95 -65.56
CA ASP A 229 -3.87 -30.73 -66.89
C ASP A 229 -2.88 -31.14 -68.01
N LEU A 230 -1.58 -30.82 -67.85
CA LEU A 230 -0.53 -31.22 -68.79
C LEU A 230 -0.36 -32.74 -68.85
N VAL A 231 -0.44 -33.44 -67.72
CA VAL A 231 -0.37 -34.90 -67.68
C VAL A 231 -1.57 -35.50 -68.41
N GLU A 232 -2.78 -34.99 -68.17
CA GLU A 232 -4.00 -35.43 -68.86
C GLU A 232 -3.91 -35.20 -70.38
N GLU A 233 -3.48 -34.01 -70.82
CA GLU A 233 -3.32 -33.73 -72.25
C GLU A 233 -2.23 -34.62 -72.88
N THR A 234 -1.14 -34.89 -72.15
CA THR A 234 -0.08 -35.79 -72.61
C THR A 234 -0.60 -37.23 -72.75
N THR A 235 -1.46 -37.69 -71.84
CA THR A 235 -2.12 -39.01 -71.98
C THR A 235 -3.02 -39.07 -73.21
N ARG A 236 -3.84 -38.04 -73.43
CA ARG A 236 -4.71 -37.94 -74.61
C ARG A 236 -3.94 -37.88 -75.93
N GLN A 237 -2.80 -37.18 -75.95
CA GLN A 237 -1.93 -37.15 -77.13
C GLN A 237 -1.30 -38.52 -77.41
N ARG A 238 -0.91 -39.25 -76.38
CA ARG A 238 -0.35 -40.61 -76.52
C ARG A 238 -1.37 -41.58 -77.10
N GLU A 239 -2.63 -41.53 -76.64
CA GLU A 239 -3.71 -42.37 -77.17
C GLU A 239 -3.96 -42.08 -78.65
N ARG A 240 -4.11 -40.80 -79.03
CA ARG A 240 -4.26 -40.40 -80.44
C ARG A 240 -3.07 -40.81 -81.31
N ALA A 241 -1.85 -40.74 -80.77
CA ALA A 241 -0.66 -41.19 -81.49
C ALA A 241 -0.69 -42.71 -81.74
N ALA A 242 -1.14 -43.50 -80.76
CA ALA A 242 -1.32 -44.94 -80.91
C ALA A 242 -2.41 -45.30 -81.94
N GLU A 243 -3.55 -44.61 -81.92
CA GLU A 243 -4.61 -44.76 -82.93
C GLU A 243 -4.10 -44.46 -84.35
N ASN A 244 -3.36 -43.36 -84.51
CA ASN A 244 -2.76 -42.99 -85.79
C ASN A 244 -1.72 -44.01 -86.27
N GLU A 245 -0.93 -44.59 -85.36
CA GLU A 245 0.03 -45.64 -85.69
C GLU A 245 -0.68 -46.91 -86.20
N GLU A 246 -1.79 -47.29 -85.56
CA GLU A 246 -2.62 -48.42 -86.00
C GLU A 246 -3.21 -48.19 -87.40
N GLU A 247 -3.79 -47.01 -87.64
CA GLU A 247 -4.33 -46.63 -88.96
C GLU A 247 -3.23 -46.63 -90.02
N LEU A 248 -2.05 -46.10 -89.70
CA LEU A 248 -0.91 -46.09 -90.62
C LEU A 248 -0.45 -47.52 -90.96
N CYS A 249 -0.42 -48.43 -89.98
CA CYS A 249 -0.12 -49.84 -90.21
C CYS A 249 -1.16 -50.51 -91.12
N ARG A 250 -2.44 -50.26 -90.89
CA ARG A 250 -3.56 -50.74 -91.72
C ARG A 250 -3.43 -50.26 -93.17
N VAL A 251 -3.26 -48.95 -93.38
CA VAL A 251 -3.06 -48.36 -94.73
C VAL A 251 -1.82 -48.93 -95.43
N LYS A 252 -0.70 -49.12 -94.71
CA LYS A 252 0.50 -49.75 -95.28
C LYS A 252 0.21 -51.16 -95.78
N GLN A 253 -0.55 -51.96 -95.03
CA GLN A 253 -0.92 -53.31 -95.42
C GLN A 253 -1.84 -53.34 -96.64
N GLU A 254 -2.79 -52.41 -96.73
CA GLU A 254 -3.63 -52.22 -97.92
C GLU A 254 -2.79 -51.86 -99.15
N PHE A 255 -1.82 -50.97 -99.02
CA PHE A 255 -0.90 -50.61 -100.10
C PHE A 255 -0.06 -51.79 -100.58
N VAL A 256 0.42 -52.64 -99.67
CA VAL A 256 1.15 -53.87 -100.02
C VAL A 256 0.25 -54.83 -100.78
N SER A 257 -1.00 -55.00 -100.34
CA SER A 257 -2.00 -55.83 -101.00
C SER A 257 -2.34 -55.32 -102.40
N LEU A 258 -2.53 -54.01 -102.54
CA LEU A 258 -2.77 -53.34 -103.81
C LEU A 258 -1.57 -53.49 -104.76
N LYS A 259 -0.34 -53.34 -104.26
CA LYS A 259 0.88 -53.54 -105.04
C LYS A 259 0.99 -54.98 -105.57
N SER A 260 0.65 -55.97 -104.74
CA SER A 260 0.58 -57.38 -105.14
C SER A 260 -0.47 -57.59 -106.24
N TYR A 261 -1.66 -57.02 -106.07
CA TYR A 261 -2.74 -57.08 -107.05
C TYR A 261 -2.34 -56.48 -108.41
N VAL A 262 -1.74 -55.28 -108.42
CA VAL A 262 -1.25 -54.63 -109.64
C VAL A 262 -0.15 -55.47 -110.30
N SER A 263 0.76 -56.05 -109.54
CA SER A 263 1.83 -56.91 -110.08
C SER A 263 1.27 -58.17 -110.75
N SER A 264 0.25 -58.78 -110.14
CA SER A 264 -0.50 -59.89 -110.74
C SER A 264 -1.19 -59.45 -112.05
N LEU A 265 -1.84 -58.28 -112.05
CA LEU A 265 -2.50 -57.73 -113.24
C LEU A 265 -1.51 -57.47 -114.39
N ILE A 266 -0.32 -56.95 -114.08
CA ILE A 266 0.77 -56.76 -115.05
C ILE A 266 1.19 -58.12 -115.63
N THR A 267 1.37 -59.14 -114.79
CA THR A 267 1.74 -60.49 -115.23
C THR A 267 0.67 -61.11 -116.14
N VAL A 268 -0.61 -60.96 -115.80
CA VAL A 268 -1.73 -61.39 -116.65
C VAL A 268 -1.70 -60.64 -117.99
N ARG A 269 -1.50 -59.33 -117.98
CA ARG A 269 -1.37 -58.52 -119.21
C ARG A 269 -0.20 -58.98 -120.07
N GLU A 270 0.97 -59.23 -119.49
CA GLU A 270 2.14 -59.72 -120.21
C GLU A 270 1.90 -61.10 -120.82
N THR A 271 1.23 -61.99 -120.08
CA THR A 271 0.81 -63.31 -120.57
C THR A 271 -0.16 -63.19 -121.74
N LEU A 272 -1.17 -62.31 -121.65
CA LEU A 272 -2.11 -62.03 -122.73
C LEU A 272 -1.41 -61.43 -123.96
N LEU A 273 -0.51 -60.47 -123.78
CA LEU A 273 0.28 -59.90 -124.88
C LEU A 273 1.19 -60.95 -125.55
N SER A 274 1.76 -61.87 -124.77
CA SER A 274 2.53 -63.00 -125.28
C SER A 274 1.65 -63.96 -126.08
N SER A 275 0.49 -64.34 -125.54
CA SER A 275 -0.52 -65.16 -126.23
C SER A 275 -0.98 -64.52 -127.53
N GLU A 276 -1.26 -63.22 -127.54
CA GLU A 276 -1.64 -62.47 -128.76
C GLU A 276 -0.54 -62.53 -129.82
N LYS A 277 0.73 -62.33 -129.44
CA LYS A 277 1.87 -62.49 -130.36
C LYS A 277 1.97 -63.91 -130.93
N GLN A 278 1.72 -64.93 -130.11
CA GLN A 278 1.68 -66.32 -130.55
C GLN A 278 0.54 -66.55 -131.55
N PHE A 279 -0.68 -66.06 -131.26
CA PHE A 279 -1.82 -66.13 -132.17
C PHE A 279 -1.54 -65.45 -133.51
N GLN A 280 -0.91 -64.26 -133.51
CA GLN A 280 -0.52 -63.60 -134.76
C GLN A 280 0.52 -64.38 -135.57
N THR A 281 1.46 -65.04 -134.90
CA THR A 281 2.46 -65.90 -135.55
C THR A 281 1.79 -67.11 -136.21
N ILE A 282 0.85 -67.76 -135.51
CA ILE A 282 0.06 -68.86 -136.05
C ILE A 282 -0.80 -68.38 -137.23
N LYS A 283 -1.47 -67.24 -137.11
CA LYS A 283 -2.29 -66.68 -138.20
C LYS A 283 -1.47 -66.47 -139.48
N LYS A 284 -0.24 -65.94 -139.38
CA LYS A 284 0.68 -65.79 -140.51
C LYS A 284 1.11 -67.12 -141.16
N LEU A 285 1.10 -68.23 -140.41
CA LEU A 285 1.40 -69.57 -140.96
C LEU A 285 0.21 -70.17 -141.73
N PHE A 286 -1.03 -69.75 -141.43
CA PHE A 286 -2.25 -70.21 -142.13
C PHE A 286 -2.62 -69.36 -143.37
N GLU A 287 -2.04 -68.17 -143.52
CA GLU A 287 -2.25 -67.28 -144.67
C GLU A 287 -1.27 -67.54 -145.85
N ARG A 288 -0.63 -68.73 -145.89
CA ARG A 288 0.34 -69.16 -146.92
C ARG A 288 -0.13 -70.43 -147.61
#